data_AF-A0A8S4NX08-F1
#
_entry.id   AF-A0A8S4NX08-F1
#
_cell.length_a   1.000
_cell.length_b   1.000
_cell.length_c   1.000
_cell.angle_alpha   90.00
_cell.angle_beta   90.00
_cell.angle_gamma   90.00
#
_symmetry.space_group_name_H-M   'P 1'
#
loop_
_entity.id
_entity.type
_entity.pdbx_description
1 polymer ?
#
loop_
_entity_poly.entity_id
_entity_poly.type
_entity_poly.pdbx_seq_one_letter_code
_entity_poly.pdbx_strand_id
1 'polypeptide(L)'
;MPMLAGKVEMSIENIEKQENPMVAAESAPSPRLLSTHLTYDFMPESVKQGKCKVVVILRNPKSVVTSLHVLNDVPEYYKVVPTIDQTIDAMLTDAQDQLIYGSWFNHVSKWWLNKDKLKGNIHFIFYEDMKKVS
;
A
#
# COMPACT_ATOMS: atom_id res chain seq x y z
N MET A 1 0.05 32.57 8.35
CA MET A 1 -0.23 31.29 9.05
C MET A 1 0.85 30.31 8.65
N PRO A 2 1.75 29.90 9.57
CA PRO A 2 2.82 28.98 9.22
C PRO A 2 2.30 27.54 9.20
N MET A 3 2.55 26.85 8.10
CA MET A 3 2.36 25.42 7.93
C MET A 3 3.35 24.69 8.85
N LEU A 4 2.86 23.82 9.73
CA LEU A 4 3.70 22.94 10.52
C LEU A 4 4.42 21.97 9.58
N ALA A 5 5.70 22.25 9.34
CA ALA A 5 6.65 21.36 8.70
C ALA A 5 7.02 20.22 9.66
N GLY A 6 6.11 19.26 9.82
CA GLY A 6 6.43 17.97 10.43
C GLY A 6 6.95 17.04 9.35
N LYS A 7 8.27 16.91 9.23
CA LYS A 7 8.89 15.83 8.47
C LYS A 7 8.47 14.51 9.14
N VAL A 8 7.60 13.73 8.51
CA VAL A 8 7.36 12.34 8.93
C VAL A 8 8.53 11.53 8.40
N GLU A 9 9.67 11.61 9.09
CA GLU A 9 10.79 10.69 8.88
C GLU A 9 10.49 9.42 9.67
N MET A 10 10.19 8.34 8.94
CA MET A 10 10.04 7.01 9.51
C MET A 10 11.44 6.40 9.61
N SER A 11 12.14 6.70 10.70
CA SER A 11 13.47 6.15 10.97
C SER A 11 13.39 4.71 11.52
N ILE A 12 14.10 3.78 10.87
CA ILE A 12 15.14 2.96 11.52
C ILE A 12 14.82 2.51 12.96
N GLU A 13 15.18 3.42 13.87
CA GLU A 13 15.27 3.26 15.31
C GLU A 13 13.92 3.16 16.05
N ASN A 14 12.79 3.40 15.39
CA ASN A 14 11.47 3.36 16.04
C ASN A 14 10.81 1.97 16.08
N ILE A 15 11.44 0.94 15.53
CA ILE A 15 10.88 -0.42 15.43
C ILE A 15 10.77 -1.10 16.81
N GLU A 16 11.68 -0.79 17.75
CA GLU A 16 11.74 -1.46 19.06
C GLU A 16 10.70 -0.96 20.09
N LYS A 17 9.95 0.11 19.78
CA LYS A 17 8.87 0.64 20.64
C LYS A 17 7.50 0.57 19.96
N GLN A 18 7.24 -0.47 19.17
CA GLN A 18 5.93 -0.64 18.55
C GLN A 18 4.87 -1.00 19.59
N GLU A 19 4.18 0.01 20.13
CA GLU A 19 2.78 -0.15 20.49
C GLU A 19 2.06 -0.81 19.31
N ASN A 20 1.17 -1.75 19.61
CA ASN A 20 0.38 -2.41 18.58
C ASN A 20 -0.23 -1.34 17.65
N PRO A 21 0.08 -1.35 16.33
CA PRO A 21 -0.32 -0.28 15.42
C PRO A 21 -1.84 -0.10 15.38
N MET A 22 -2.61 -1.14 15.72
CA MET A 22 -4.06 -1.03 15.87
C MET A 22 -4.46 -0.21 17.10
N VAL A 23 -3.81 -0.45 18.25
CA VAL A 23 -4.07 0.29 19.50
C VAL A 23 -3.69 1.76 19.35
N ALA A 24 -2.56 2.04 18.68
CA ALA A 24 -2.15 3.40 18.35
C ALA A 24 -3.15 4.08 17.39
N ALA A 25 -3.64 3.35 16.38
CA ALA A 25 -4.63 3.86 15.43
C ALA A 25 -6.02 4.11 16.05
N GLU A 26 -6.40 3.34 17.07
CA GLU A 26 -7.65 3.53 17.82
C GLU A 26 -7.57 4.73 18.76
N SER A 27 -6.42 4.94 19.39
CA SER A 27 -6.18 6.04 20.33
C SER A 27 -5.90 7.38 19.64
N ALA A 28 -5.55 7.37 18.35
CA ALA A 28 -5.21 8.57 17.60
C ALA A 28 -6.42 9.51 17.38
N PRO A 29 -6.26 10.83 17.56
CA PRO A 29 -7.32 11.79 17.31
C PRO A 29 -7.71 11.83 15.83
N SER A 30 -8.96 12.19 15.55
CA SER A 30 -9.42 12.39 14.17
C SER A 30 -9.00 13.76 13.62
N PRO A 31 -8.67 13.88 12.31
CA PRO A 31 -8.63 12.81 11.31
C PRO A 31 -7.40 11.91 11.44
N ARG A 32 -7.59 10.60 11.27
CA ARG A 32 -6.52 9.60 11.34
C ARG A 32 -5.91 9.36 9.97
N LEU A 33 -4.58 9.23 9.93
CA LEU A 33 -3.82 8.83 8.75
C LEU A 33 -3.40 7.37 8.91
N LEU A 34 -3.87 6.51 8.01
CA LEU A 34 -3.59 5.08 8.01
C LEU A 34 -3.14 4.65 6.62
N SER A 35 -2.22 3.70 6.55
CA SER A 35 -1.74 3.11 5.30
C SER A 35 -1.94 1.59 5.31
N THR A 36 -2.26 1.02 4.16
CA THR A 36 -2.41 -0.43 4.01
C THR A 36 -2.13 -0.86 2.56
N HIS A 37 -1.76 -2.13 2.38
CA HIS A 37 -1.63 -2.78 1.08
C HIS A 37 -2.84 -3.67 0.73
N LEU A 38 -3.91 -3.62 1.55
CA LEU A 38 -5.12 -4.40 1.31
C LEU A 38 -5.84 -3.96 0.03
N THR A 39 -6.39 -4.95 -0.69
CA THR A 39 -7.30 -4.69 -1.80
C THR A 39 -8.66 -4.22 -1.29
N TYR A 40 -9.45 -3.59 -2.18
CA TYR A 40 -10.79 -3.09 -1.86
C TYR A 40 -11.68 -4.13 -1.14
N ASP A 41 -11.58 -5.40 -1.52
CA ASP A 41 -12.44 -6.47 -1.00
C ASP A 41 -12.27 -6.68 0.52
N PHE A 42 -11.07 -6.46 1.04
CA PHE A 42 -10.74 -6.62 2.46
C PHE A 42 -10.97 -5.34 3.30
N MET A 43 -11.39 -4.25 2.68
CA MET A 43 -11.62 -3.00 3.41
C MET A 43 -12.89 -3.06 4.27
N PRO A 44 -12.92 -2.36 5.42
CA PRO A 44 -14.14 -2.21 6.21
C PRO A 44 -15.27 -1.56 5.40
N GLU A 45 -16.52 -1.94 5.70
CA GLU A 45 -17.69 -1.40 5.00
C GLU A 45 -17.81 0.12 5.09
N SER A 46 -17.34 0.73 6.19
CA SER A 46 -17.28 2.18 6.32
C SER A 46 -16.42 2.84 5.23
N VAL A 47 -15.29 2.24 4.87
CA VAL A 47 -14.40 2.72 3.79
C VAL A 47 -15.06 2.49 2.44
N LYS A 48 -15.62 1.30 2.22
CA LYS A 48 -16.33 0.93 0.97
C LYS A 48 -17.53 1.86 0.69
N GLN A 49 -18.18 2.36 1.73
CA GLN A 49 -19.29 3.33 1.66
C GLN A 49 -18.84 4.79 1.50
N GLY A 50 -17.53 5.04 1.43
CA GLY A 50 -16.95 6.38 1.25
C GLY A 50 -16.97 7.24 2.52
N LYS A 51 -16.98 6.65 3.73
CA LYS A 51 -16.92 7.44 4.99
C LYS A 51 -15.53 8.01 5.29
N CYS A 52 -14.49 7.60 4.55
CA CYS A 52 -13.15 8.18 4.62
C CYS A 52 -12.64 8.48 3.21
N LYS A 53 -11.57 9.29 3.14
CA LYS A 53 -10.84 9.57 1.90
C LYS A 53 -9.75 8.51 1.70
N VAL A 54 -9.66 7.98 0.49
CA VAL A 54 -8.67 6.99 0.09
C VAL A 54 -7.74 7.58 -0.97
N VAL A 55 -6.44 7.41 -0.77
CA VAL A 55 -5.43 7.71 -1.78
C VAL A 55 -4.79 6.39 -2.20
N VAL A 56 -4.93 6.02 -3.48
CA VAL A 56 -4.33 4.82 -4.05
C VAL A 56 -3.09 5.23 -4.83
N ILE A 57 -1.92 4.77 -4.39
CA ILE A 57 -0.65 5.03 -5.07
C ILE A 57 -0.40 3.91 -6.05
N LEU A 58 -0.30 4.26 -7.33
CA LEU A 58 0.03 3.38 -8.44
C LEU A 58 1.51 3.57 -8.78
N ARG A 59 2.17 2.50 -9.23
CA ARG A 59 3.57 2.53 -9.68
C ARG A 59 3.69 1.67 -10.93
N ASN A 60 4.64 1.98 -11.80
CA ASN A 60 4.93 1.13 -12.96
C ASN A 60 5.13 -0.33 -12.50
N PRO A 61 4.37 -1.31 -13.05
CA PRO A 61 4.42 -2.69 -12.60
C PRO A 61 5.81 -3.33 -12.76
N LYS A 62 6.60 -2.89 -13.75
CA LYS A 62 7.99 -3.36 -13.92
C LYS A 62 8.85 -2.98 -12.71
N SER A 63 8.69 -1.75 -12.22
CA SER A 63 9.39 -1.29 -11.03
C SER A 63 8.86 -1.93 -9.75
N VAL A 64 7.59 -2.31 -9.71
CA VAL A 64 6.99 -3.05 -8.58
C VAL A 64 7.58 -4.46 -8.49
N VAL A 65 7.69 -5.19 -9.59
CA VAL A 65 8.33 -6.53 -9.61
C VAL A 65 9.74 -6.46 -9.06
N THR A 66 10.56 -5.52 -9.52
CA THR A 66 11.93 -5.37 -9.02
C THR A 66 11.93 -5.09 -7.51
N SER A 67 11.00 -4.23 -7.05
CA SER A 67 10.85 -3.94 -5.62
C SER A 67 10.46 -5.17 -4.80
N LEU A 68 9.52 -5.98 -5.29
CA LEU A 68 9.07 -7.21 -4.63
C LEU A 68 10.18 -8.26 -4.60
N HIS A 69 10.93 -8.40 -5.70
CA HIS A 69 12.06 -9.33 -5.76
C HIS A 69 13.14 -8.97 -4.73
N VAL A 70 13.48 -7.68 -4.58
CA VAL A 70 14.42 -7.22 -3.55
C VAL A 70 13.85 -7.42 -2.15
N LEU A 71 12.54 -7.22 -1.96
CA LEU A 71 11.88 -7.43 -0.67
C LEU A 71 11.97 -8.88 -0.18
N ASN A 72 12.08 -9.85 -1.09
CA ASN A 72 12.27 -11.25 -0.72
C ASN A 72 13.58 -11.46 0.08
N ASP A 73 14.61 -10.63 -0.12
CA ASP A 73 15.88 -10.76 0.62
C ASP A 73 15.86 -10.15 2.03
N VAL A 74 14.77 -9.49 2.41
CA VAL A 74 14.58 -8.90 3.74
C VAL A 74 14.04 -9.99 4.69
N PRO A 75 14.78 -10.33 5.79
CA PRO A 75 14.46 -11.47 6.66
C PRO A 75 13.06 -11.45 7.27
N GLU A 76 12.50 -10.27 7.51
CA GLU A 76 11.16 -10.04 8.08
C GLU A 76 10.04 -10.48 7.13
N TYR A 77 10.34 -10.69 5.85
CA TYR A 77 9.39 -11.09 4.83
C TYR A 77 9.67 -12.52 4.35
N TYR A 78 8.61 -13.32 4.23
CA TYR A 78 8.73 -14.70 3.75
C TYR A 78 9.14 -14.73 2.27
N LYS A 79 10.24 -15.42 1.96
CA LYS A 79 10.58 -15.79 0.58
C LYS A 79 9.59 -16.82 0.06
N VAL A 80 8.67 -16.39 -0.79
CA VAL A 80 7.77 -17.34 -1.47
C VAL A 80 8.25 -17.70 -2.88
N VAL A 81 8.88 -16.75 -3.59
CA VAL A 81 9.45 -16.97 -4.93
C VAL A 81 10.95 -16.60 -4.98
N PRO A 82 11.84 -17.52 -5.35
CA PRO A 82 13.29 -17.29 -5.24
C PRO A 82 13.91 -16.47 -6.38
N THR A 83 13.24 -16.34 -7.54
CA THR A 83 13.80 -15.64 -8.72
C THR A 83 12.93 -14.50 -9.23
N ILE A 84 13.52 -13.60 -10.01
CA ILE A 84 12.79 -12.49 -10.64
C ILE A 84 11.77 -13.01 -11.66
N ASP A 85 12.11 -14.05 -12.44
CA ASP A 85 11.20 -14.64 -13.42
C ASP A 85 9.97 -15.24 -12.73
N GLN A 86 10.16 -15.96 -11.63
CA GLN A 86 9.03 -16.46 -10.83
C GLN A 86 8.21 -15.33 -10.19
N THR A 87 8.84 -14.21 -9.84
CA THR A 87 8.13 -13.02 -9.34
C THR A 87 7.27 -12.39 -10.45
N ILE A 88 7.79 -12.32 -11.68
CA ILE A 88 7.06 -11.86 -12.86
C ILE A 88 5.87 -12.79 -13.12
N ASP A 89 6.11 -14.09 -13.18
CA ASP A 89 5.09 -15.11 -13.44
C ASP A 89 4.00 -15.08 -12.36
N ALA A 90 4.38 -15.03 -11.08
CA ALA A 90 3.42 -14.93 -9.98
C ALA A 90 2.56 -13.66 -10.07
N MET A 91 3.15 -12.52 -10.46
CA MET A 91 2.39 -11.28 -10.66
C MET A 91 1.43 -11.38 -11.84
N LEU A 92 1.84 -11.97 -12.96
CA LEU A 92 1.04 -12.08 -14.18
C LEU A 92 -0.08 -13.12 -14.09
N THR A 93 0.17 -14.24 -13.40
CA THR A 93 -0.80 -15.33 -13.21
C THR A 93 -1.73 -15.11 -12.03
N ASP A 94 -1.54 -14.01 -11.30
CA ASP A 94 -2.31 -13.66 -10.11
C ASP A 94 -2.21 -14.73 -9.01
N ALA A 95 -1.04 -15.33 -8.86
CA ALA A 95 -0.75 -16.29 -7.80
C ALA A 95 -0.61 -15.55 -6.46
N GLN A 96 -1.75 -15.22 -5.83
CA GLN A 96 -1.76 -14.37 -4.62
C GLN A 96 -0.93 -14.92 -3.48
N ASP A 97 -0.89 -16.24 -3.32
CA ASP A 97 -0.15 -16.89 -2.23
C ASP A 97 1.37 -16.87 -2.47
N GLN A 98 1.82 -16.50 -3.67
CA GLN A 98 3.23 -16.44 -4.06
C GLN A 98 3.87 -15.05 -3.91
N LEU A 99 3.07 -14.02 -3.64
CA LEU A 99 3.54 -12.66 -3.46
C LEU A 99 2.98 -12.13 -2.14
N ILE A 100 3.83 -11.54 -1.30
CA ILE A 100 3.46 -11.03 0.03
C ILE A 100 2.25 -10.07 0.05
N TYR A 101 2.01 -9.34 -1.04
CA TYR A 101 0.87 -8.44 -1.21
C TYR A 101 -0.06 -8.84 -2.37
N GLY A 102 0.11 -10.05 -2.89
CA GLY A 102 -0.57 -10.54 -4.08
C GLY A 102 -0.16 -9.82 -5.37
N SER A 103 -0.91 -10.05 -6.45
CA SER A 103 -0.64 -9.41 -7.73
C SER A 103 -0.96 -7.92 -7.71
N TRP A 104 -0.03 -7.15 -8.27
CA TRP A 104 -0.25 -5.74 -8.59
C TRP A 104 -1.50 -5.53 -9.45
N PHE A 105 -1.74 -6.37 -10.47
CA PHE A 105 -2.87 -6.21 -11.38
C PHE A 105 -4.20 -6.40 -10.66
N ASN A 106 -4.29 -7.40 -9.78
CA ASN A 106 -5.46 -7.63 -8.95
C ASN A 106 -5.70 -6.43 -8.02
N HIS A 107 -4.67 -5.97 -7.30
CA HIS A 107 -4.78 -4.83 -6.39
C HIS A 107 -5.31 -3.57 -7.12
N VAL A 108 -4.69 -3.20 -8.25
CA VAL A 108 -5.11 -2.03 -9.03
C VAL A 108 -6.53 -2.19 -9.57
N SER A 109 -6.84 -3.36 -10.14
CA SER A 109 -8.16 -3.62 -10.74
C SER A 109 -9.27 -3.53 -9.69
N LYS A 110 -9.07 -4.10 -8.50
CA LYS A 110 -10.07 -4.09 -7.43
C LYS A 110 -10.38 -2.68 -6.94
N TRP A 111 -9.38 -1.84 -6.78
CA TRP A 111 -9.60 -0.43 -6.42
C TRP A 111 -10.25 0.35 -7.57
N TRP A 112 -9.78 0.16 -8.81
CA TRP A 112 -10.29 0.88 -9.98
C TRP A 112 -11.75 0.56 -10.31
N LEU A 113 -12.13 -0.72 -10.27
CA LEU A 113 -13.49 -1.18 -10.56
C LEU A 113 -14.50 -0.77 -9.49
N ASN A 114 -14.05 -0.52 -8.25
CA ASN A 114 -14.93 -0.14 -7.14
C ASN A 114 -14.89 1.34 -6.79
N LYS A 115 -14.09 2.17 -7.46
CA LYS A 115 -13.89 3.60 -7.15
C LYS A 115 -15.20 4.39 -7.02
N ASP A 116 -16.22 4.05 -7.83
CA ASP A 116 -17.49 4.77 -7.88
C ASP A 116 -18.33 4.57 -6.60
N LYS A 117 -18.10 3.45 -5.88
CA LYS A 117 -18.74 3.18 -4.58
C LYS A 117 -18.28 4.14 -3.47
N LEU A 118 -17.10 4.73 -3.62
CA LEU A 118 -16.54 5.70 -2.66
C LEU A 118 -17.08 7.13 -2.87
N LYS A 119 -18.00 7.36 -3.82
CA LYS A 119 -18.69 8.66 -4.01
C LYS A 119 -17.73 9.85 -4.18
N GLY A 120 -16.61 9.64 -4.89
CA GLY A 120 -15.58 10.66 -5.10
C GLY A 120 -14.55 10.79 -3.98
N ASN A 121 -14.65 10.02 -2.89
CA ASN A 121 -13.65 9.98 -1.82
C ASN A 121 -12.46 9.07 -2.12
N ILE A 122 -12.07 8.95 -3.39
CA ILE A 122 -10.91 8.19 -3.84
C ILE A 122 -10.09 9.00 -4.84
N HIS A 123 -8.77 8.97 -4.67
CA HIS A 123 -7.84 9.63 -5.56
C HIS A 123 -6.69 8.69 -5.94
N PHE A 124 -6.40 8.59 -7.23
CA PHE A 124 -5.29 7.80 -7.75
C PHE A 124 -4.11 8.71 -8.07
N ILE A 125 -2.92 8.34 -7.62
CA ILE A 125 -1.67 9.06 -7.89
C ILE A 125 -0.64 8.06 -8.42
N PHE A 126 0.16 8.46 -9.42
CA PHE A 126 1.31 7.68 -9.85
C PHE A 126 2.57 8.08 -9.05
N TYR A 127 3.28 7.09 -8.54
CA TYR A 127 4.54 7.24 -7.81
C TYR A 127 5.56 8.04 -8.62
N GLU A 128 5.61 7.80 -9.93
CA GLU A 128 6.51 8.48 -10.86
C GLU A 128 6.24 9.99 -10.91
N ASP A 129 4.98 10.42 -10.80
CA ASP A 129 4.63 11.84 -10.77
C ASP A 129 5.01 12.49 -9.44
N MET A 130 4.94 11.74 -8.32
CA MET A 130 5.41 12.22 -7.02
C MET A 130 6.93 12.46 -7.00
N LYS A 131 7.70 11.72 -7.81
CA LYS A 131 9.17 11.82 -7.88
C LYS A 131 9.67 12.91 -8.83
N LYS A 132 8.83 13.42 -9.73
CA LYS A 132 9.18 14.50 -10.68
C LYS A 132 9.27 15.88 -10.04
N VAL A 133 8.87 16.02 -8.78
CA VAL A 133 9.00 17.26 -8.01
C VAL A 133 10.41 17.32 -7.41
N SER A 134 11.39 17.68 -8.24
CA SER A 134 12.76 18.03 -7.83
C SER A 134 13.17 19.35 -8.46
#